data_AF-A0A848P359-F1
#
_entry.id   AF-A0A848P359-F1
#
_cell.length_a   1.000
_cell.length_b   1.000
_cell.length_c   1.000
_cell.angle_alpha   90.00
_cell.angle_beta   90.00
_cell.angle_gamma   90.00
#
_symmetry.space_group_name_H-M   'P 1'
#
loop_
_entity.id
_entity.type
_entity.pdbx_description
1 polymer ?
#
loop_
_entity_poly.entity_id
_entity_poly.type
_entity_poly.pdbx_seq_one_letter_code
_entity_poly.pdbx_strand_id
1 'polypeptide(L)'
;MKIIFMESRLGRLVWGFFFAIIVSGCAAPRYAYTKDGASAFQTANDKSECAYQVKLNKTAQNQQAELVDLCMKGKGYRLKRVG
;
A
#
# COMPACT_ATOMS: atom_id res chain seq x y z
N MET A 1 24.81 29.09 -37.17
CA MET A 1 23.65 29.36 -36.28
C MET A 1 22.48 28.41 -36.57
N LYS A 2 22.70 27.08 -36.51
CA LYS A 2 21.65 26.04 -36.76
C LYS A 2 21.70 24.88 -35.75
N ILE A 3 22.80 24.76 -34.99
CA ILE A 3 23.08 23.65 -34.05
C ILE A 3 22.38 23.88 -32.69
N ILE A 4 22.32 25.14 -32.20
CA ILE A 4 21.70 25.50 -30.91
C ILE A 4 20.17 25.23 -30.88
N PHE A 5 19.50 25.33 -32.04
CA PHE A 5 18.04 25.18 -32.14
C PHE A 5 17.55 23.71 -32.11
N MET A 6 18.43 22.76 -32.44
CA MET A 6 18.11 21.33 -32.51
C MET A 6 18.23 20.64 -31.13
N GLU A 7 19.20 21.08 -30.32
CA GLU A 7 19.41 20.60 -28.94
C GLU A 7 18.25 21.00 -28.00
N SER A 8 17.66 22.18 -28.24
CA SER A 8 16.50 22.70 -27.48
C SER A 8 15.18 21.94 -27.71
N ARG A 9 15.05 21.22 -28.83
CA ARG A 9 13.88 20.35 -29.11
C ARG A 9 14.08 18.94 -28.53
N LEU A 10 15.32 18.46 -28.52
CA LEU A 10 15.68 17.15 -27.97
C LEU A 10 15.52 17.14 -26.44
N GLY A 11 15.93 18.21 -25.74
CA GLY A 11 15.72 18.35 -24.29
C GLY A 11 14.24 18.39 -23.89
N ARG A 12 13.37 18.98 -24.72
CA ARG A 12 11.91 19.03 -24.48
C ARG A 12 11.25 17.66 -24.63
N LEU A 13 11.69 16.86 -25.59
CA LEU A 13 11.22 15.48 -25.82
C LEU A 13 11.70 14.53 -24.70
N VAL A 14 12.95 14.64 -24.28
CA VAL A 14 13.52 13.83 -23.17
C VAL A 14 12.83 14.16 -21.85
N TRP A 15 12.51 15.44 -21.60
CA TRP A 15 11.81 15.84 -20.38
C TRP A 15 10.34 15.38 -20.34
N GLY A 16 9.67 15.38 -21.49
CA GLY A 16 8.32 14.80 -21.63
C GLY A 16 8.29 13.29 -21.37
N PHE A 17 9.32 12.55 -21.81
CA PHE A 17 9.43 11.11 -21.58
C PHE A 17 9.64 10.79 -20.10
N PHE A 18 10.42 11.61 -19.38
CA PHE A 18 10.63 11.46 -17.94
C PHE A 18 9.32 11.64 -17.14
N PHE A 19 8.48 12.60 -17.53
CA PHE A 19 7.17 12.81 -16.93
C PHE A 19 6.21 11.64 -17.17
N ALA A 20 6.26 11.02 -18.36
CA ALA A 20 5.42 9.88 -18.69
C ALA A 20 5.73 8.63 -17.82
N ILE A 21 7.00 8.43 -17.43
CA ILE A 21 7.41 7.30 -16.60
C ILE A 21 6.85 7.44 -15.17
N ILE A 22 6.85 8.66 -14.61
CA ILE A 22 6.38 8.93 -13.23
C ILE A 22 4.88 8.64 -13.07
N VAL A 23 4.07 8.87 -14.11
CA VAL A 23 2.60 8.70 -14.04
C VAL A 23 2.16 7.22 -14.16
N SER A 24 3.01 6.32 -14.68
CA SER A 24 2.65 4.90 -14.86
C SER A 24 2.59 4.06 -13.56
N GLY A 25 2.98 4.63 -12.42
CA GLY A 25 3.10 3.89 -11.15
C GLY A 25 1.83 3.80 -10.27
N CYS A 26 0.72 4.46 -10.61
CA CYS A 26 -0.40 4.68 -9.68
C CYS A 26 -1.53 3.61 -9.74
N ALA A 27 -1.21 2.35 -10.10
CA ALA A 27 -2.18 1.25 -10.13
C ALA A 27 -1.74 0.05 -9.25
N ALA A 28 -1.12 0.33 -8.11
CA ALA A 28 -0.70 -0.73 -7.18
C ALA A 28 -1.94 -1.41 -6.56
N PRO A 29 -2.03 -2.76 -6.57
CA PRO A 29 -3.11 -3.48 -5.93
C PRO A 29 -3.11 -3.23 -4.42
N ARG A 30 -4.24 -2.75 -3.88
CA ARG A 30 -4.40 -2.57 -2.45
C ARG A 30 -4.94 -3.87 -1.85
N TYR A 31 -4.39 -4.29 -0.72
CA TYR A 31 -4.90 -5.44 0.04
C TYR A 31 -5.57 -4.91 1.30
N ALA A 32 -6.79 -5.38 1.57
CA ALA A 32 -7.52 -5.01 2.77
C ALA A 32 -8.11 -6.25 3.42
N TYR A 33 -8.22 -6.20 4.75
CA TYR A 33 -8.96 -7.20 5.51
C TYR A 33 -10.45 -6.97 5.28
N THR A 34 -11.14 -7.99 4.79
CA THR A 34 -12.57 -7.95 4.53
C THR A 34 -13.24 -9.12 5.24
N LYS A 35 -14.46 -8.89 5.71
CA LYS A 35 -15.33 -9.89 6.33
C LYS A 35 -16.76 -9.56 5.93
N ASP A 36 -17.54 -10.60 5.59
CA ASP A 36 -18.92 -10.41 5.16
C ASP A 36 -19.74 -9.81 6.31
N GLY A 37 -20.38 -8.66 6.04
CA GLY A 37 -21.16 -7.90 7.03
C GLY A 37 -20.36 -6.99 7.97
N ALA A 38 -19.02 -6.95 7.88
CA ALA A 38 -18.21 -6.06 8.71
C ALA A 38 -18.08 -4.66 8.08
N SER A 39 -18.34 -3.61 8.87
CA SER A 39 -18.09 -2.23 8.43
C SER A 39 -16.60 -1.90 8.45
N ALA A 40 -16.17 -0.90 7.69
CA ALA A 40 -14.79 -0.42 7.72
C ALA A 40 -14.32 -0.01 9.13
N PHE A 41 -15.24 0.51 9.95
CA PHE A 41 -14.98 0.85 11.34
C PHE A 41 -14.72 -0.39 12.21
N GLN A 42 -15.49 -1.47 12.01
CA GLN A 42 -15.26 -2.72 12.74
C GLN A 42 -13.91 -3.32 12.39
N THR A 43 -13.53 -3.35 11.10
CA THR A 43 -12.21 -3.81 10.67
C THR A 43 -11.08 -3.01 11.31
N ALA A 44 -11.21 -1.69 11.38
CA ALA A 44 -10.21 -0.82 12.00
C ALA A 44 -10.11 -1.05 13.52
N ASN A 45 -11.26 -1.19 14.20
CA ASN A 45 -11.32 -1.46 15.63
C ASN A 45 -10.67 -2.80 15.97
N ASP A 46 -11.05 -3.86 15.26
CA ASP A 46 -10.50 -5.21 15.46
C ASP A 46 -8.99 -5.26 15.19
N LYS A 47 -8.53 -4.59 14.13
CA LYS A 47 -7.09 -4.50 13.83
C LYS A 47 -6.33 -3.78 14.94
N SER A 48 -6.91 -2.72 15.50
CA SER A 48 -6.29 -1.96 16.59
C SER A 48 -6.22 -2.76 17.89
N GLU A 49 -7.26 -3.54 18.19
CA GLU A 49 -7.31 -4.46 19.33
C GLU A 49 -6.24 -5.54 19.21
N CYS A 50 -6.14 -6.19 18.03
CA CYS A 50 -5.10 -7.18 17.75
C CYS A 50 -3.69 -6.59 17.91
N ALA A 51 -3.45 -5.38 17.37
CA ALA A 51 -2.16 -4.72 17.49
C ALA A 51 -1.82 -4.36 18.95
N TYR A 52 -2.81 -3.97 19.75
CA TYR A 52 -2.63 -3.65 21.16
C TYR A 52 -2.27 -4.90 21.96
N GLN A 53 -2.98 -6.00 21.76
CA GLN A 53 -2.72 -7.28 22.43
C GLN A 53 -1.32 -7.83 22.13
N VAL A 54 -0.88 -7.73 20.87
CA VAL A 54 0.46 -8.15 20.45
C VAL A 54 1.55 -7.32 21.15
N LYS A 55 1.34 -6.00 21.26
CA LYS A 55 2.26 -5.09 21.96
C LYS A 55 2.32 -5.35 23.47
N LEU A 56 1.19 -5.64 24.10
CA LEU A 56 1.13 -5.98 25.52
C LEU A 56 1.93 -7.25 25.85
N ASN A 57 1.92 -8.24 24.96
CA ASN A 57 2.65 -9.50 25.12
C ASN A 57 4.17 -9.37 24.89
N LYS A 58 4.71 -8.15 24.71
CA LYS A 58 6.16 -7.89 24.50
C LYS A 58 6.78 -8.71 23.36
N THR A 59 5.99 -9.05 22.35
CA THR A 59 6.47 -9.80 21.19
C THR A 59 7.45 -8.96 20.35
N ALA A 60 8.47 -9.63 19.81
CA ALA A 60 9.50 -9.00 19.00
C ALA A 60 8.89 -8.40 17.72
N GLN A 61 9.33 -7.22 17.30
CA GLN A 61 8.70 -6.44 16.21
C GLN A 61 8.59 -7.19 14.89
N ASN A 62 9.55 -8.07 14.61
CA ASN A 62 9.56 -8.96 13.44
C ASN A 62 8.40 -9.96 13.42
N GLN A 63 7.88 -10.36 14.58
CA GLN A 63 6.75 -11.29 14.71
C GLN A 63 5.41 -10.57 14.87
N GLN A 64 5.41 -9.29 15.24
CA GLN A 64 4.15 -8.55 15.51
C GLN A 64 3.23 -8.51 14.29
N ALA A 65 3.77 -8.34 13.08
CA ALA A 65 2.97 -8.29 11.86
C ALA A 65 2.25 -9.63 11.58
N GLU A 66 2.96 -10.75 11.77
CA GLU A 66 2.41 -12.09 11.62
C GLU A 66 1.34 -12.37 12.67
N LEU A 67 1.60 -12.00 13.93
CA LEU A 67 0.65 -12.19 15.03
C LEU A 67 -0.63 -11.37 14.84
N VAL A 68 -0.51 -10.14 14.31
CA VAL A 68 -1.69 -9.33 13.96
C VAL A 68 -2.48 -9.96 12.82
N ASP A 69 -1.81 -10.50 11.79
CA ASP A 69 -2.47 -11.22 10.69
C ASP A 69 -3.19 -12.49 11.20
N LEU A 70 -2.55 -13.27 12.08
CA LEU A 70 -3.16 -14.44 12.73
C LEU A 70 -4.39 -14.05 13.57
N CYS A 71 -4.30 -12.96 14.34
CA CYS A 71 -5.43 -12.46 15.12
C CYS A 71 -6.61 -12.04 14.22
N MET A 72 -6.35 -11.30 13.15
CA MET A 72 -7.37 -10.91 12.18
C MET A 72 -8.00 -12.12 11.50
N LYS A 73 -7.21 -13.13 11.13
CA LYS A 73 -7.70 -14.41 10.58
C LYS A 73 -8.57 -15.16 11.59
N GLY A 74 -8.21 -15.15 12.88
CA GLY A 74 -9.00 -15.73 13.98
C GLY A 74 -10.34 -15.05 14.18
N LYS A 75 -10.41 -13.72 14.00
CA LYS A 75 -11.69 -12.97 13.99
C LYS A 75 -12.54 -13.18 12.72
N GLY A 76 -12.06 -13.98 11.77
CA GLY A 76 -12.76 -14.32 10.53
C GLY A 76 -12.52 -13.34 9.37
N TYR A 77 -11.56 -12.42 9.50
CA TYR A 77 -11.16 -11.58 8.38
C TYR A 77 -10.32 -12.37 7.39
N ARG A 78 -10.46 -12.02 6.11
CA ARG A 78 -9.64 -12.52 5.02
C ARG A 78 -9.02 -11.35 4.27
N LEU A 79 -7.71 -11.44 4.02
CA LEU A 79 -7.01 -10.52 3.12
C LEU A 79 -7.54 -10.75 1.71
N LYS A 80 -8.27 -9.76 1.19
CA LYS A 80 -8.71 -9.73 -0.20
C LYS A 80 -8.05 -8.55 -0.91
N ARG A 81 -7.79 -8.72 -2.19
CA ARG A 81 -7.36 -7.62 -3.05
C ARG A 81 -8.57 -6.70 -3.24
N VAL A 82 -8.42 -5.44 -2.84
CA VAL A 82 -9.39 -4.38 -3.07
C VAL A 82 -8.82 -3.46 -4.17
N GLY A 83 -9.58 -3.33 -5.26
CA GLY A 83 -9.23 -2.53 -6.44
C GLY A 83 -10.09 -1.27 -6.47
#